data_AF-A0A522WBH9-F1
#
_entry.id   AF-A0A522WBH9-F1
#
_cell.length_a   1.000
_cell.length_b   1.000
_cell.length_c   1.000
_cell.angle_alpha   90.00
_cell.angle_beta   90.00
_cell.angle_gamma   90.00
#
_symmetry.space_group_name_H-M   'P 1'
#
loop_
_entity.id
_entity.type
_entity.pdbx_description
1 polymer ?
#
loop_
_entity_poly.entity_id
_entity_poly.type
_entity_poly.pdbx_seq_one_letter_code
_entity_poly.pdbx_strand_id
1 'polypeptide(L)' 'MGGFFAPDPPPAPAPVAVVAPTDPAAAETQARLDAVDRNRRGLFGTIATSDSGVLQPIAAASSGKSLLGE' A
#
# COMPACT_ATOMS: atom_id res chain seq x y z
N MET A 1 -6.44 48.84 53.10
CA MET A 1 -5.49 49.13 52.00
C MET A 1 -4.57 47.93 51.85
N GLY A 2 -4.91 46.96 51.02
CA GLY A 2 -4.17 45.71 50.89
C GLY A 2 -4.19 45.19 49.46
N GLY A 3 -3.04 45.31 48.79
CA GLY A 3 -2.50 44.45 47.74
C GLY A 3 -3.39 44.07 46.54
N PHE A 4 -3.39 44.91 45.50
CA PHE A 4 -3.91 44.60 44.15
C PHE A 4 -2.80 44.17 43.15
N PHE A 5 -1.67 43.63 43.64
CA PHE A 5 -0.52 43.28 42.79
C PHE A 5 -0.20 41.78 42.90
N ALA A 6 -0.99 40.95 42.23
CA ALA A 6 -0.57 39.59 41.90
C ALA A 6 -0.02 39.60 40.46
N PRO A 7 1.21 39.13 40.21
CA PRO A 7 1.72 39.01 38.84
C PRO A 7 0.93 37.94 38.08
N ASP A 8 0.64 38.21 36.81
CA ASP A 8 -0.08 37.27 35.94
C ASP A 8 0.65 35.93 35.84
N PRO A 9 -0.07 34.79 35.88
CA PRO A 9 0.56 33.48 35.78
C PRO A 9 1.18 33.29 34.38
N PRO A 10 2.30 32.54 34.29
CA PRO A 10 2.97 32.32 33.01
C PRO A 10 2.06 31.56 32.04
N PRO A 11 2.17 31.83 30.72
CA PRO A 11 1.37 31.17 29.71
C PRO A 11 1.64 29.66 29.69
N ALA A 12 0.59 28.88 29.44
CA ALA A 12 0.68 27.43 29.38
C ALA A 12 1.65 26.96 28.27
N PRO A 13 2.43 25.89 28.51
CA PRO A 13 3.36 25.38 27.52
C PRO A 13 2.62 24.85 26.28
N ALA A 14 3.18 25.12 25.10
CA ALA A 14 2.62 24.67 23.83
C ALA A 14 2.60 23.13 23.75
N PRO A 15 1.57 22.54 23.11
CA PRO A 15 1.49 21.10 22.95
C PRO A 15 2.66 20.59 22.11
N VAL A 16 3.40 19.63 22.64
CA VAL A 16 4.52 18.98 21.95
C VAL A 16 3.94 18.07 20.85
N ALA A 17 4.30 18.33 19.59
CA ALA A 17 3.90 17.46 18.49
C ALA A 17 4.64 16.12 18.61
N VAL A 18 3.89 15.04 18.83
CA VAL A 18 4.43 13.68 18.79
C VAL A 18 4.64 13.30 17.34
N VAL A 19 5.89 13.21 16.91
CA VAL A 19 6.24 12.68 15.58
C VAL A 19 5.97 11.18 15.60
N ALA A 20 5.06 10.71 14.74
CA ALA A 20 4.79 9.29 14.59
C ALA A 20 6.06 8.56 14.11
N PRO A 21 6.38 7.37 14.67
CA PRO A 21 7.54 6.62 14.23
C PRO A 21 7.37 6.20 12.77
N THR A 22 8.37 6.48 11.95
CA THR A 22 8.43 6.04 10.56
C THR A 22 8.60 4.51 10.55
N ASP A 23 7.60 3.77 10.06
CA ASP A 23 7.67 2.32 9.94
C ASP A 23 8.64 1.92 8.81
N PRO A 24 9.79 1.29 9.10
CA PRO A 24 10.74 0.87 8.07
C PRO A 24 10.13 -0.15 7.10
N ALA A 25 9.11 -0.92 7.51
CA ALA A 25 8.42 -1.86 6.64
C ALA A 25 7.61 -1.15 5.53
N ALA A 26 7.20 0.11 5.75
CA ALA A 26 6.50 0.90 4.74
C ALA A 26 7.38 1.21 3.52
N ALA A 27 8.69 1.42 3.72
CA ALA A 27 9.63 1.66 2.64
C ALA A 27 9.89 0.38 1.81
N GLU A 28 10.04 -0.76 2.48
CA GLU A 28 10.25 -2.06 1.82
C GLU A 28 9.03 -2.50 1.02
N THR A 29 7.84 -2.32 1.58
CA THR A 29 6.57 -2.61 0.89
C THR A 29 6.39 -1.73 -0.33
N GLN A 30 6.68 -0.43 -0.26
CA GLN A 30 6.62 0.45 -1.42
C GLN A 30 7.61 0.02 -2.52
N ALA A 31 8.86 -0.26 -2.16
CA ALA A 31 9.88 -0.71 -3.10
C ALA A 31 9.49 -2.01 -3.83
N ARG A 32 8.83 -2.93 -3.11
CA ARG A 32 8.28 -4.16 -3.69
C ARG A 32 7.17 -3.87 -4.70
N LEU A 33 6.23 -2.99 -4.37
CA LEU A 33 5.13 -2.62 -5.28
C LEU A 33 5.65 -1.98 -6.56
N ASP A 34 6.61 -1.06 -6.45
CA ASP A 34 7.22 -0.39 -7.60
C ASP A 34 7.93 -1.38 -8.55
N ALA A 35 8.58 -2.41 -7.98
CA ALA A 35 9.21 -3.47 -8.77
C ALA A 35 8.16 -4.32 -9.52
N VAL A 36 7.04 -4.66 -8.87
CA VAL A 36 5.94 -5.40 -9.47
C VAL A 36 5.33 -4.61 -10.64
N ASP A 37 5.09 -3.32 -10.47
CA ASP A 37 4.48 -2.48 -11.50
C ASP A 37 5.40 -2.29 -12.71
N ARG A 38 6.71 -2.17 -12.50
CA ARG A 38 7.69 -2.13 -13.60
C ARG A 38 7.64 -3.42 -14.42
N ASN A 39 7.59 -4.58 -13.75
CA ASN A 39 7.53 -5.87 -14.42
C ASN A 39 6.22 -6.02 -15.21
N ARG A 40 5.08 -5.60 -14.64
CA ARG A 40 3.78 -5.63 -15.32
C ARG A 40 3.76 -4.81 -16.62
N ARG A 41 4.37 -3.61 -16.63
CA ARG A 41 4.43 -2.76 -17.84
C ARG A 41 5.15 -3.44 -19.00
N GLY A 42 6.22 -4.18 -18.75
CA GLY A 42 6.96 -4.90 -19.79
C GLY A 42 6.20 -6.09 -20.39
N LEU A 43 5.20 -6.61 -19.67
CA LEU A 43 4.39 -7.76 -20.09
C LEU A 43 3.05 -7.36 -20.70
N PHE A 44 2.68 -6.08 -20.61
CA PHE A 44 1.39 -5.58 -21.08
C PHE A 44 1.30 -5.68 -22.61
N GLY A 45 0.40 -6.54 -23.11
CA GLY A 45 0.19 -6.78 -24.54
C GLY A 45 1.10 -7.82 -25.18
N THR A 46 2.13 -8.31 -24.49
CA THR A 46 2.99 -9.42 -24.97
C THR A 46 2.55 -10.77 -24.43
N ILE A 47 1.97 -10.82 -23.23
CA ILE A 47 1.40 -12.03 -22.63
C ILE A 47 -0.07 -11.76 -22.32
N ALA A 48 -0.95 -12.66 -22.76
CA ALA A 48 -2.33 -12.68 -22.28
C ALA A 48 -2.29 -12.86 -20.76
N THR A 49 -2.58 -11.81 -20.02
CA THR A 49 -2.63 -11.82 -18.56
C THR A 49 -3.93 -11.12 -18.16
N SER A 50 -4.57 -11.60 -17.10
CA SER A 50 -5.72 -10.87 -16.53
C SER A 50 -5.24 -9.64 -15.75
N ASP A 51 -6.16 -8.78 -15.32
CA ASP A 51 -5.85 -7.59 -14.52
C ASP A 51 -5.09 -7.91 -13.21
N SER A 52 -5.23 -9.13 -12.67
CA SER A 52 -4.48 -9.59 -11.49
C SER A 52 -3.09 -10.16 -11.82
N GLY A 53 -2.76 -10.33 -13.11
CA GLY A 53 -1.51 -10.91 -13.59
C GLY A 53 -1.48 -12.44 -13.62
N VAL A 54 -2.59 -13.10 -13.29
CA VAL A 54 -2.72 -14.57 -13.33
C VAL A 54 -3.68 -14.96 -14.46
N LEU A 55 -3.28 -15.88 -15.33
CA LEU A 55 -4.19 -16.46 -16.31
C LEU A 55 -5.32 -17.18 -15.57
N GLN A 56 -6.54 -16.66 -15.70
CA GLN A 56 -7.73 -17.41 -15.29
C GLN A 56 -7.72 -18.74 -16.06
N PRO A 57 -7.86 -19.89 -15.39
CA PRO A 57 -8.00 -21.15 -16.10
C PRO A 57 -9.20 -20.99 -17.04
N ILE A 58 -8.97 -21.18 -18.34
CA ILE A 58 -10.03 -21.07 -19.35
C ILE A 58 -10.93 -22.28 -19.16
N ALA A 59 -11.86 -22.20 -18.20
CA ALA A 59 -12.85 -23.23 -17.92
C ALA A 59 -13.81 -23.47 -19.11
N ALA A 60 -13.71 -22.66 -20.17
CA ALA A 60 -14.55 -22.73 -21.36
C ALA A 60 -13.83 -23.19 -22.65
N ALA A 61 -12.53 -23.49 -22.62
CA ALA A 61 -11.80 -23.96 -23.82
C ALA A 61 -11.55 -25.48 -23.83
N SER A 62 -12.07 -26.22 -22.86
CA SER A 62 -12.03 -27.69 -22.83
C SER A 62 -13.10 -28.34 -23.73
N SER A 63 -13.30 -27.79 -24.93
CA SER A 63 -13.86 -28.54 -26.07
C SER A 63 -12.76 -29.36 -26.79
N GLY A 64 -11.53 -29.34 -26.27
CA GLY A 64 -10.43 -30.18 -26.72
C GLY A 64 -10.54 -31.61 -26.20
N LYS A 65 -10.10 -32.55 -27.03
CA LYS A 65 -10.15 -34.01 -26.85
C LYS A 65 -9.83 -34.43 -25.40
N SER A 66 -10.70 -35.24 -24.82
CA SER A 66 -10.42 -35.92 -23.55
C SER A 66 -9.23 -36.87 -23.76
N LEU A 67 -8.27 -36.84 -22.83
CA LEU A 67 -7.09 -37.71 -22.84
C LEU A 67 -7.43 -39.21 -22.70
N LEU A 68 -8.68 -39.53 -22.38
CA LEU A 68 -9.14 -40.91 -22.17
C LEU A 68 -10.27 -41.34 -23.10
N GLY A 69 -10.75 -40.46 -23.98
CA GLY A 69 -11.79 -40.77 -24.98
C GLY A 69 -13.01 -41.46 -24.38
N GLU A 70 -13.97 -40.68 -23.90
CA GLU A 70 -15.36 -41.15 -23.80
C GLU A 70 -16.09 -40.77 -25.10
#